data_AF-A0A5C8THX4-F1
#
_entry.id   AF-A0A5C8THX4-F1
#
_cell.length_a   1.000
_cell.length_b   1.000
_cell.length_c   1.000
_cell.angle_alpha   90.00
_cell.angle_beta   90.00
_cell.angle_gamma   90.00
#
_symmetry.space_group_name_H-M   'P 1'
#
loop_
_entity.id
_entity.type
_entity.pdbx_description
1 polymer ?
#
loop_
_entity_poly.entity_id
_entity_poly.type
_entity_poly.pdbx_seq_one_letter_code
_entity_poly.pdbx_strand_id
1 'polypeptide(L)'
;MPTSSARPPDFWDTVAEHVTAKVEPALRQKQRAREPVIAYLRDLEALARRECGSREAIQIIASGRRVLGDRETVEPIDGPFSRT
;
A
#
# COMPACT_ATOMS: atom_id res chain seq x y z
N MET A 1 9.78 15.14 -26.48
CA MET A 1 9.93 13.97 -25.58
C MET A 1 9.45 14.37 -24.19
N PRO A 2 8.27 13.93 -23.70
CA PRO A 2 7.96 13.99 -22.29
C PRO A 2 8.11 12.58 -21.69
N THR A 3 9.10 12.39 -20.83
CA THR A 3 9.19 11.18 -19.99
C THR A 3 8.15 11.31 -18.88
N SER A 4 6.97 10.74 -19.14
CA SER A 4 6.03 10.40 -18.07
C SER A 4 6.80 9.53 -17.08
N SER A 5 6.89 9.97 -15.83
CA SER A 5 7.48 9.22 -14.71
C SER A 5 6.57 8.03 -14.37
N ALA A 6 6.37 7.13 -15.33
CA ALA A 6 5.76 5.84 -15.10
C ALA A 6 6.74 5.07 -14.22
N ARG A 7 6.35 4.76 -12.98
CA ARG A 7 7.07 3.76 -12.19
C ARG A 7 7.29 2.54 -13.08
N PRO A 8 8.49 1.93 -13.10
CA PRO A 8 8.71 0.76 -13.92
C PRO A 8 7.63 -0.27 -13.58
N PRO A 9 7.00 -0.91 -14.59
CA PRO A 9 5.97 -1.93 -14.35
C PRO A 9 6.42 -2.99 -13.33
N ASP A 10 7.73 -3.25 -13.27
CA ASP A 10 8.42 -4.15 -12.31
C ASP A 10 8.28 -3.75 -10.83
N PHE A 11 7.90 -2.50 -10.52
CA PHE A 11 7.73 -2.09 -9.13
C PHE A 11 6.56 -2.83 -8.47
N TRP A 12 5.47 -3.05 -9.20
CA TRP A 12 4.33 -3.77 -8.65
C TRP A 12 4.61 -5.26 -8.50
N ASP A 13 5.48 -5.83 -9.34
CA ASP A 13 5.96 -7.21 -9.21
C ASP A 13 6.83 -7.40 -7.95
N THR A 14 7.59 -6.37 -7.55
CA THR A 14 8.47 -6.38 -6.37
C THR A 14 7.83 -5.78 -5.11
N VAL A 15 6.54 -5.42 -5.16
CA VAL A 15 5.85 -4.73 -4.06
C VAL A 15 5.82 -5.58 -2.78
N ALA A 16 5.81 -6.91 -2.90
CA ALA A 16 5.84 -7.84 -1.78
C ALA A 16 7.13 -7.70 -0.96
N GLU A 17 8.27 -7.68 -1.64
CA GLU A 17 9.58 -7.53 -1.02
C GLU A 17 9.72 -6.14 -0.40
N HIS A 18 9.25 -5.12 -1.11
CA HIS A 18 9.30 -3.73 -0.64
C HIS A 18 8.44 -3.51 0.62
N VAL A 19 7.21 -4.01 0.63
CA VAL A 19 6.33 -3.93 1.81
C VAL A 19 6.94 -4.70 2.98
N THR A 20 7.46 -5.91 2.74
CA THR A 20 8.13 -6.73 3.78
C THR A 20 9.31 -5.99 4.41
N ALA A 21 10.19 -5.42 3.58
CA ALA A 21 11.37 -4.67 4.04
C ALA A 21 11.02 -3.43 4.88
N LYS A 22 9.82 -2.86 4.72
CA LYS A 22 9.33 -1.74 5.54
C LYS A 22 8.60 -2.21 6.80
N VAL A 23 7.81 -3.26 6.70
CA VAL A 23 6.97 -3.77 7.79
C VAL A 23 7.81 -4.51 8.84
N GLU A 24 8.76 -5.36 8.45
CA GLU A 24 9.59 -6.14 9.37
C GLU A 24 10.33 -5.27 10.41
N PRO A 25 11.08 -4.22 10.04
CA PRO A 25 11.72 -3.37 11.04
C PRO A 25 10.72 -2.55 11.84
N ALA A 26 9.58 -2.17 11.26
CA ALA A 26 8.54 -1.40 11.95
C ALA A 26 7.81 -2.23 13.02
N LEU A 27 7.63 -3.53 12.79
CA LEU A 27 7.06 -4.46 13.77
C LEU A 27 7.84 -4.51 15.08
N ARG A 28 9.16 -4.32 15.03
CA ARG A 28 10.02 -4.29 16.24
C ARG A 28 9.95 -2.97 16.99
N GLN A 29 9.34 -1.94 16.41
CA GLN A 29 9.25 -0.60 16.99
C GLN A 29 7.97 -0.42 17.82
N LYS A 30 7.97 0.60 18.69
CA LYS A 30 6.78 1.02 19.45
C LYS A 30 5.72 1.60 18.51
N GLN A 31 4.46 1.53 18.90
CA GLN A 31 3.31 1.92 18.06
C GLN A 31 3.44 3.32 17.42
N ARG A 32 3.86 4.35 18.17
CA ARG A 32 4.10 5.71 17.62
C ARG A 32 5.15 5.76 16.50
N ALA A 33 6.17 4.91 16.59
CA ALA A 33 7.22 4.86 15.57
C ALA A 33 6.78 4.08 14.31
N ARG A 34 5.64 3.37 14.37
CA ARG A 34 5.03 2.70 13.21
C ARG A 34 4.15 3.63 12.40
N GLU A 35 3.67 4.75 12.98
CA GLU A 35 2.74 5.68 12.31
C GLU A 35 3.27 6.19 10.95
N PRO A 36 4.55 6.56 10.78
CA PRO A 36 5.06 6.99 9.48
C PRO A 36 5.03 5.87 8.43
N VAL A 37 5.28 4.62 8.85
CA VAL A 37 5.26 3.46 7.95
C VAL A 37 3.82 3.11 7.57
N ILE A 38 2.89 3.21 8.51
CA ILE A 38 1.46 3.06 8.25
C ILE A 38 0.98 4.10 7.24
N ALA A 39 1.31 5.38 7.43
CA ALA A 39 0.96 6.45 6.51
C ALA A 39 1.52 6.20 5.11
N TYR A 40 2.81 5.84 5.02
CA TYR A 40 3.45 5.47 3.76
C TYR A 40 2.72 4.34 3.03
N LEU A 41 2.33 3.28 3.74
CA LEU A 41 1.61 2.15 3.14
C LEU A 41 0.18 2.54 2.71
N ARG A 42 -0.47 3.51 3.38
CA ARG A 42 -1.78 4.02 2.94
C ARG A 42 -1.65 4.76 1.60
N ASP A 43 -0.66 5.63 1.49
CA ASP A 43 -0.39 6.35 0.24
C ASP A 43 -0.04 5.36 -0.87
N LEU A 44 0.75 4.32 -0.56
CA LEU A 44 1.10 3.27 -1.50
C LEU A 44 -0.14 2.46 -1.94
N GLU A 45 -1.08 2.18 -1.05
CA GLU A 45 -2.34 1.50 -1.40
C GLU A 45 -3.22 2.37 -2.30
N ALA A 46 -3.32 3.66 -2.02
CA ALA A 46 -4.05 4.60 -2.86
C ALA A 46 -3.45 4.70 -4.27
N LEU A 47 -2.12 4.71 -4.36
CA LEU A 47 -1.40 4.67 -5.64
C LEU A 47 -1.61 3.34 -6.37
N ALA A 48 -1.54 2.20 -5.65
CA ALA A 48 -1.79 0.89 -6.22
C ALA A 48 -3.20 0.82 -6.81
N ARG A 49 -4.22 1.33 -6.12
CA ARG A 49 -5.60 1.34 -6.65
C ARG A 49 -5.77 2.20 -7.91
N ARG A 50 -4.97 3.24 -8.09
CA ARG A 50 -5.06 4.16 -9.24
C ARG A 50 -4.21 3.71 -10.43
N GLU A 51 -3.05 3.12 -10.15
CA GLU A 51 -2.00 2.86 -11.15
C GLU A 51 -1.78 1.34 -11.37
N CYS A 52 -2.18 0.49 -10.44
CA CYS A 52 -1.99 -0.96 -10.48
C CYS A 52 -3.33 -1.68 -10.65
N GLY A 53 -3.48 -2.43 -11.73
CA GLY A 53 -4.62 -3.34 -11.90
C GLY A 53 -4.53 -4.62 -11.06
N SER A 54 -3.39 -4.85 -10.37
CA SER A 54 -3.17 -6.08 -9.61
C SER A 54 -3.81 -6.00 -8.22
N ARG A 55 -4.87 -6.79 -8.04
CA ARG A 55 -5.49 -6.99 -6.71
C ARG A 55 -4.52 -7.55 -5.70
N GLU A 56 -3.58 -8.39 -6.14
CA GLU A 56 -2.57 -9.00 -5.26
C GLU A 56 -1.69 -7.92 -4.63
N ALA A 57 -1.16 -6.99 -5.43
CA ALA A 57 -0.37 -5.87 -4.92
C ALA A 57 -1.13 -5.04 -3.88
N ILE A 58 -2.40 -4.72 -4.15
CA ILE A 58 -3.27 -3.99 -3.21
C ILE A 58 -3.46 -4.77 -1.90
N GLN A 59 -3.71 -6.08 -1.98
CA GLN A 59 -3.89 -6.93 -0.80
C GLN A 59 -2.63 -7.05 0.04
N ILE A 60 -1.46 -7.19 -0.59
CA ILE A 60 -0.17 -7.23 0.08
C ILE A 60 0.03 -5.94 0.90
N ILE A 61 -0.16 -4.78 0.30
CA ILE A 61 -0.02 -3.49 0.99
C ILE A 61 -1.03 -3.37 2.15
N ALA A 62 -2.31 -3.69 1.90
CA ALA A 62 -3.35 -3.65 2.92
C ALA A 62 -3.05 -4.59 4.10
N SER A 63 -2.49 -5.78 3.82
CA SER A 63 -2.08 -6.74 4.85
C SER A 63 -0.91 -6.21 5.68
N GLY A 64 0.07 -5.56 5.06
CA GLY A 64 1.19 -4.92 5.75
C GLY A 64 0.74 -3.84 6.72
N ARG A 65 -0.25 -3.02 6.33
CA ARG A 65 -0.88 -2.03 7.21
C ARG A 65 -1.53 -2.69 8.44
N ARG A 66 -2.35 -3.72 8.21
CA ARG A 66 -3.05 -4.45 9.27
C ARG A 66 -2.08 -5.07 10.27
N VAL A 67 -0.97 -5.64 9.80
CA VAL A 67 0.10 -6.21 10.62
C VAL A 67 0.76 -5.15 11.52
N LEU A 68 0.90 -3.91 11.05
CA LEU A 68 1.41 -2.81 11.86
C LEU A 68 0.40 -2.26 12.88
N GLY A 69 -0.84 -2.72 12.84
CA GLY A 69 -1.93 -2.32 13.74
C GLY A 69 -2.89 -1.30 13.13
N ASP A 70 -2.73 -0.96 11.85
CA ASP A 70 -3.64 -0.06 11.17
C ASP A 70 -4.97 -0.76 10.84
N ARG A 71 -6.07 -0.21 11.33
CA ARG A 71 -7.41 -0.77 11.12
C ARG A 71 -8.24 0.01 10.10
N GLU A 72 -7.75 1.13 9.60
CA GLU A 72 -8.49 1.96 8.67
C GLU A 72 -8.62 1.32 7.30
N THR A 73 -9.81 1.44 6.74
CA THR A 73 -10.11 0.98 5.38
C THR A 73 -9.74 2.08 4.41
N VAL A 74 -8.89 1.78 3.43
CA VAL A 74 -8.69 2.66 2.26
C VAL A 74 -9.80 2.26 1.29
N GLU A 75 -10.79 3.12 1.12
CA GLU A 75 -11.93 2.83 0.25
C GLU A 75 -11.52 2.84 -1.23
N PRO A 76 -12.21 2.07 -2.11
CA PRO A 76 -12.04 2.21 -3.54
C PRO A 76 -12.44 3.62 -3.96
N ILE A 77 -11.57 4.30 -4.72
CA ILE A 77 -11.88 5.62 -5.29
C ILE A 77 -13.00 5.51 -6.34
N ASP A 78 -13.16 4.33 -6.95
CA ASP A 78 -14.26 4.00 -7.85
C ASP A 78 -14.81 2.62 -7.50
N GLY A 79 -15.98 2.59 -6.87
CA GLY A 79 -16.73 1.37 -6.62
C GLY A 79 -18.23 1.63 -6.76
N PRO A 80 -18.94 0.98 -7.69
CA PRO A 80 -20.38 1.18 -7.88
C PRO A 80 -21.24 0.58 -6.75
N PHE A 81 -20.62 0.09 -5.68
CA PHE A 81 -21.29 -0.62 -4.59
C PHE A 81 -21.39 0.18 -3.29
N SER A 82 -21.26 1.51 -3.35
CA SER A 82 -21.78 2.41 -2.31
C SER A 82 -23.29 2.59 -2.48
N ARG A 83 -24.06 1.50 -2.45
CA ARG A 83 -25.52 1.55 -2.33
C ARG A 83 -26.07 0.24 -1.79
N THR A 84 -26.06 0.07 -0.47
CA THR A 84 -27.24 -0.09 0.41
C THR A 84 -26.79 -0.45 1.82
#